data_AF-A0A6I4ZW77-F1
#
_entry.id   AF-A0A6I4ZW77-F1
#
_cell.length_a   1.000
_cell.length_b   1.000
_cell.length_c   1.000
_cell.angle_alpha   90.00
_cell.angle_beta   90.00
_cell.angle_gamma   90.00
#
_symmetry.space_group_name_H-M   'P 1'
#
loop_
_entity.id
_entity.type
_entity.pdbx_description
1 polymer ?
#
loop_
_entity_poly.entity_id
_entity_poly.type
_entity_poly.pdbx_seq_one_letter_code
_entity_poly.pdbx_strand_id
1 'polypeptide(L)'
;MTGSGVTQRSFMLEPTSMQLRTLLNAVIHPSPDSYALVRAVFVRLLGVVYLIAFASFGVQMAGLVGADGILPASEFLERVRDIFGSDSYRLVPTVFWVSASDVALTIGMIAGLALSVCLIVGFLHRTALVALYTLYLSFVSVGQVFMSYQWDTLLLEVGFLSIFLAIPGPALVWLFRALMFRFWFLSGAVKLLSDDPTWSSLTALTYHYETQPLPTWVAWYAHHLPEGFHRLAVGGVFFVEMVVPFMVFGPRPLRFFAAACFTGLNIVIAVTGNYTFFNLLSIILCVFLLDDDLLQRTPERVRRFVPRFPTFTRPQRVLTGAMATIAAFVLIVGGLQLWGTFAGSYPGPTAAAIRWISPFHTVNGYGLFAVMTTLRPEIIVQGSNDGMEWRTYEFKHKPGDLARRPSFVAPHQPRLDWQMWFAALNPNRVSGWFQAFALRLLEGSPSVTGLLAENPFPESPPRYIKAELYLYTISDYGARRETGHWWERRHVGTYFGPVTLGRE
;
A
#
# COMPACT_ATOMS: atom_id res chain seq x y z
N MET A 1 19.00 -27.98 80.44
CA MET A 1 19.41 -28.69 79.21
C MET A 1 18.16 -29.25 78.54
N THR A 2 18.13 -29.23 77.20
CA THR A 2 17.13 -29.80 76.26
C THR A 2 15.73 -29.17 76.32
N GLY A 3 15.19 -28.44 75.34
CA GLY A 3 15.44 -28.37 73.90
C GLY A 3 14.42 -29.22 73.13
N SER A 4 13.35 -28.62 72.61
CA SER A 4 12.54 -29.20 71.52
C SER A 4 11.88 -28.09 70.73
N GLY A 5 12.25 -28.00 69.46
CA GLY A 5 12.06 -26.84 68.60
C GLY A 5 10.67 -26.71 68.01
N VAL A 6 10.25 -25.45 67.91
CA VAL A 6 9.13 -25.01 67.07
C VAL A 6 9.59 -25.10 65.62
N THR A 7 8.95 -25.98 64.84
CA THR A 7 9.21 -26.11 63.39
C THR A 7 8.50 -24.98 62.66
N GLN A 8 9.23 -23.89 62.39
CA GLN A 8 8.81 -22.89 61.40
C GLN A 8 8.89 -23.54 60.00
N ARG A 9 7.74 -23.90 59.43
CA ARG A 9 7.64 -24.19 58.00
C ARG A 9 7.74 -22.87 57.24
N SER A 10 8.94 -22.53 56.77
CA SER A 10 9.14 -21.52 55.74
C SER A 10 8.51 -22.02 54.44
N PHE A 11 7.31 -21.54 54.11
CA PHE A 11 6.77 -21.64 52.76
C PHE A 11 7.62 -20.73 51.86
N MET A 12 8.67 -21.29 51.27
CA MET A 12 9.42 -20.66 50.19
C MET A 12 8.53 -20.68 48.93
N LEU A 13 7.73 -19.62 48.75
CA LEU A 13 7.09 -19.31 47.48
C LEU A 13 8.08 -18.52 46.61
N GLU A 14 9.01 -19.20 45.94
CA GLU A 14 9.67 -18.64 44.75
C GLU A 14 9.92 -19.71 43.66
N PRO A 15 8.92 -19.98 42.79
CA PRO A 15 9.21 -20.51 41.45
C PRO A 15 8.78 -19.55 40.31
N THR A 16 8.01 -18.50 40.60
CA THR A 16 7.39 -17.64 39.57
C THR A 16 8.35 -16.62 38.95
N SER A 17 9.30 -16.07 39.71
CA SER A 17 10.23 -15.06 39.20
C SER A 17 11.25 -15.62 38.21
N MET A 18 11.73 -16.86 38.45
CA MET A 18 12.68 -17.53 37.57
C MET A 18 12.01 -17.99 36.27
N GLN A 19 10.78 -18.53 36.33
CA GLN A 19 10.03 -18.90 35.13
C GLN A 19 9.63 -17.68 34.29
N LEU A 20 9.21 -16.58 34.93
CA LEU A 20 8.91 -15.33 34.23
C LEU A 20 10.18 -14.74 33.61
N ARG A 21 11.33 -14.77 34.29
CA ARG A 21 12.62 -14.35 33.73
C ARG A 21 13.10 -15.25 32.60
N THR A 22 12.89 -16.56 32.67
CA THR A 22 13.25 -17.49 31.60
C THR A 22 12.31 -17.35 30.39
N LEU A 23 11.01 -17.12 30.61
CA LEU A 23 10.05 -16.81 29.55
C LEU A 23 10.35 -15.44 28.92
N LEU A 24 10.62 -14.43 29.73
CA LEU A 24 11.08 -13.11 29.26
C LEU A 24 12.39 -13.25 28.49
N ASN A 25 13.37 -14.00 28.98
CA ASN A 25 14.63 -14.24 28.28
C ASN A 25 14.44 -15.05 26.98
N ALA A 26 13.52 -16.00 26.91
CA ALA A 26 13.22 -16.73 25.67
C ALA A 26 12.46 -15.85 24.66
N VAL A 27 11.67 -14.89 25.14
CA VAL A 27 11.00 -13.88 24.30
C VAL A 27 11.99 -12.81 23.83
N ILE A 28 12.89 -12.36 24.70
CA ILE A 28 13.85 -11.27 24.47
C ILE A 28 15.10 -11.77 23.70
N HIS A 29 15.53 -13.00 23.94
CA HIS A 29 16.70 -13.63 23.31
C HIS A 29 16.34 -14.93 22.58
N PRO A 30 15.64 -14.86 21.43
CA PRO A 30 15.57 -16.00 20.52
C PRO A 30 16.97 -16.42 20.09
N SER A 31 17.21 -17.72 19.89
CA SER A 31 18.49 -18.19 19.35
C SER A 31 18.79 -17.49 18.00
N PRO A 32 20.06 -17.22 17.67
CA PRO A 32 20.44 -16.52 16.43
C PRO A 32 19.88 -17.16 15.16
N ASP A 33 19.62 -18.47 15.21
CA ASP A 33 19.10 -19.30 14.12
C ASP A 33 17.56 -19.44 14.08
N SER A 34 16.83 -18.89 15.06
CA SER A 34 15.39 -19.14 15.28
C SER A 34 14.44 -18.62 14.17
N TYR A 35 14.94 -17.92 13.15
CA TYR A 35 14.14 -17.26 12.10
C TYR A 35 14.79 -17.31 10.71
N ALA A 36 15.68 -18.27 10.46
CA ALA A 36 16.33 -18.39 9.15
C ALA A 36 15.31 -18.74 8.05
N LEU A 37 14.37 -19.66 8.33
CA LEU A 37 13.36 -20.08 7.38
C LEU A 37 12.30 -18.98 7.15
N VAL A 38 11.87 -18.30 8.21
CA VAL A 38 10.99 -17.12 8.15
C VAL A 38 11.56 -16.06 7.19
N ARG A 39 12.83 -15.68 7.36
CA ARG A 39 13.49 -14.67 6.50
C ARG A 39 13.60 -15.14 5.06
N ALA A 40 13.94 -16.41 4.85
CA ALA A 40 14.09 -16.99 3.52
C ALA A 40 12.77 -17.08 2.76
N VAL A 41 11.68 -17.47 3.42
CA VAL A 41 10.33 -17.45 2.84
C VAL A 41 9.89 -16.03 2.51
N PHE A 42 10.06 -15.11 3.46
CA PHE A 42 9.65 -13.72 3.31
C PHE A 42 10.27 -13.04 2.08
N VAL A 43 11.59 -13.18 1.87
CA VAL A 43 12.26 -12.54 0.75
C VAL A 43 11.77 -13.02 -0.62
N ARG A 44 11.37 -14.29 -0.73
CA ARG A 44 10.80 -14.82 -1.98
C ARG A 44 9.42 -14.26 -2.25
N LEU A 45 8.58 -14.23 -1.22
CA LEU A 45 7.26 -13.62 -1.28
C LEU A 45 7.34 -12.13 -1.60
N LEU A 46 8.33 -11.43 -1.05
CA LEU A 46 8.61 -10.04 -1.39
C LEU A 46 9.03 -9.89 -2.86
N GLY A 47 9.83 -10.82 -3.40
CA GLY A 47 10.14 -10.88 -4.83
C GLY A 47 8.89 -11.03 -5.70
N VAL A 48 7.90 -11.83 -5.28
CA VAL A 48 6.60 -11.93 -5.96
C VAL A 48 5.84 -10.61 -5.92
N VAL A 49 5.83 -9.93 -4.77
CA VAL A 49 5.19 -8.60 -4.65
C VAL A 49 5.86 -7.57 -5.56
N TYR A 50 7.19 -7.51 -5.61
CA TYR A 50 7.89 -6.62 -6.54
C TYR A 50 7.58 -6.97 -7.99
N LEU A 51 7.58 -8.25 -8.36
CA LEU A 51 7.25 -8.68 -9.72
C LEU A 51 5.86 -8.18 -10.14
N ILE A 52 4.87 -8.34 -9.27
CA ILE A 52 3.51 -7.83 -9.47
C ILE A 52 3.51 -6.31 -9.57
N ALA A 53 4.19 -5.61 -8.66
CA ALA A 53 4.20 -4.14 -8.61
C ALA A 53 4.81 -3.54 -9.89
N PHE A 54 5.96 -4.06 -10.34
CA PHE A 54 6.59 -3.67 -11.60
C PHE A 54 5.69 -4.02 -12.79
N ALA A 55 5.21 -5.26 -12.92
CA ALA A 55 4.36 -5.65 -14.05
C ALA A 55 3.09 -4.79 -14.12
N SER A 56 2.47 -4.55 -12.96
CA SER A 56 1.28 -3.71 -12.81
C SER A 56 1.53 -2.27 -13.24
N PHE A 57 2.67 -1.68 -12.90
CA PHE A 57 3.01 -0.33 -13.37
C PHE A 57 3.42 -0.32 -14.84
N GLY A 58 4.19 -1.31 -15.29
CA GLY A 58 4.74 -1.38 -16.64
C GLY A 58 3.70 -1.34 -17.75
N VAL A 59 2.55 -2.03 -17.58
CA VAL A 59 1.47 -2.07 -18.58
C VAL A 59 0.76 -0.72 -18.81
N GLN A 60 0.97 0.25 -17.93
CA GLN A 60 0.36 1.59 -18.00
C GLN A 60 1.41 2.72 -18.01
N MET A 61 2.68 2.39 -17.84
CA MET A 61 3.77 3.36 -17.68
C MET A 61 3.85 4.35 -18.84
N ALA A 62 3.76 3.87 -20.08
CA ALA A 62 3.84 4.73 -21.26
C ALA A 62 2.72 5.79 -21.29
N GLY A 63 1.48 5.39 -21.00
CA GLY A 63 0.33 6.31 -20.94
C GLY A 63 0.36 7.26 -19.75
N LEU A 64 0.98 6.87 -18.63
CA LEU A 64 1.00 7.71 -17.43
C LEU A 64 2.16 8.69 -17.43
N VAL A 65 3.39 8.20 -17.66
CA VAL A 65 4.64 8.95 -17.44
C VAL A 65 5.61 8.91 -18.62
N GLY A 66 5.26 8.24 -19.72
CA GLY A 66 6.03 8.30 -20.96
C GLY A 66 5.97 9.67 -21.62
N ALA A 67 6.79 9.87 -22.66
CA ALA A 67 6.89 11.15 -23.37
C ALA A 67 5.54 11.66 -23.91
N ASP A 68 4.71 10.75 -24.44
CA ASP A 68 3.36 11.04 -24.92
C ASP A 68 2.26 10.76 -23.88
N GLY A 69 2.66 10.54 -22.62
CA GLY A 69 1.77 10.23 -21.51
C GLY A 69 1.12 11.45 -20.87
N ILE A 70 0.32 11.21 -19.83
CA ILE A 70 -0.40 12.25 -19.09
C ILE A 70 0.57 13.19 -18.36
N LEU A 71 1.58 12.65 -17.67
CA LEU A 71 2.57 13.42 -16.92
C LEU A 71 3.99 12.93 -17.24
N PRO A 72 4.59 13.38 -18.37
CA PRO A 72 5.91 12.91 -18.80
C PRO A 72 6.99 13.06 -17.73
N ALA A 73 7.73 11.98 -17.46
CA ALA A 73 8.77 11.95 -16.44
C ALA A 73 9.94 12.89 -16.78
N SER A 74 10.29 13.02 -18.06
CA SER A 74 11.35 13.92 -18.55
C SER A 74 11.04 15.38 -18.23
N GLU A 75 9.86 15.86 -18.62
CA GLU A 75 9.40 17.23 -18.33
C GLU A 75 9.33 17.50 -16.83
N PHE A 76 8.87 16.53 -16.04
CA PHE A 76 8.83 16.66 -14.59
C PHE A 76 10.23 16.87 -13.99
N LEU A 77 11.21 16.04 -14.37
CA LEU A 77 12.57 16.16 -13.86
C LEU A 77 13.25 17.47 -14.31
N GLU A 78 13.01 17.91 -15.55
CA GLU A 78 13.50 19.21 -16.03
C GLU A 78 12.93 20.36 -15.20
N ARG A 79 11.60 20.41 -15.01
CA ARG A 79 10.96 21.45 -14.19
C ARG A 79 11.44 21.45 -12.75
N VAL A 80 11.61 20.28 -12.13
CA VAL A 80 12.13 20.17 -10.77
C VAL A 80 13.56 20.72 -10.69
N ARG A 81 14.41 20.37 -11.67
CA ARG A 81 15.79 20.87 -11.73
C ARG A 81 15.84 22.39 -11.88
N ASP A 82 14.96 22.96 -12.71
CA ASP A 82 14.92 24.40 -12.94
C ASP A 82 14.47 25.18 -11.70
N ILE A 83 13.56 24.61 -10.91
CA ILE A 83 13.02 25.24 -9.69
C ILE A 83 13.97 25.06 -8.49
N PHE A 84 14.50 23.86 -8.28
CA PHE A 84 15.19 23.48 -7.04
C PHE A 84 16.71 23.28 -7.20
N GLY A 85 17.25 23.38 -8.42
CA GLY A 85 18.68 23.26 -8.68
C GLY A 85 19.25 21.94 -8.18
N SER A 86 20.28 22.01 -7.34
CA SER A 86 20.96 20.82 -6.78
C SER A 86 20.13 20.07 -5.73
N ASP A 87 19.15 20.71 -5.07
CA ASP A 87 18.31 20.02 -4.07
C ASP A 87 17.34 19.02 -4.72
N SER A 88 17.14 19.13 -6.05
CA SER A 88 16.34 18.22 -6.88
C SER A 88 16.69 16.75 -6.69
N TYR A 89 17.98 16.42 -6.58
CA TYR A 89 18.44 15.02 -6.43
C TYR A 89 17.98 14.40 -5.10
N ARG A 90 17.80 15.22 -4.06
CA ARG A 90 17.29 14.78 -2.75
C ARG A 90 15.77 14.76 -2.73
N LEU A 91 15.13 15.78 -3.31
CA LEU A 91 13.67 15.89 -3.36
C LEU A 91 13.02 14.83 -4.25
N VAL A 92 13.72 14.43 -5.31
CA VAL A 92 13.29 13.40 -6.27
C VAL A 92 14.43 12.40 -6.43
N PRO A 93 14.62 11.49 -5.46
CA PRO A 93 15.68 10.48 -5.54
C PRO A 93 15.31 9.46 -6.61
N THR A 94 16.02 9.51 -7.74
CA THR A 94 15.77 8.61 -8.88
C THR A 94 17.02 8.36 -9.70
N VAL A 95 17.15 7.16 -10.28
CA VAL A 95 18.20 6.86 -11.27
C VAL A 95 17.91 7.51 -12.63
N PHE A 96 16.67 7.95 -12.87
CA PHE A 96 16.23 8.55 -14.13
C PHE A 96 16.72 9.99 -14.35
N TRP A 97 17.49 10.55 -13.41
CA TRP A 97 18.28 11.76 -13.68
C TRP A 97 19.33 11.56 -14.78
N VAL A 98 19.79 10.31 -14.99
CA VAL A 98 20.69 9.96 -16.11
C VAL A 98 19.96 10.07 -17.45
N SER A 99 18.75 9.52 -17.51
CA SER A 99 17.84 9.64 -18.64
C SER A 99 16.44 9.23 -18.19
N ALA A 100 15.43 10.05 -18.54
CA ALA A 100 14.02 9.76 -18.34
C ALA A 100 13.29 9.55 -19.69
N SER A 101 14.01 9.07 -20.70
CA SER A 101 13.42 8.67 -21.97
C SER A 101 12.57 7.40 -21.82
N ASP A 102 11.63 7.17 -22.74
CA ASP A 102 10.79 5.97 -22.74
C ASP A 102 11.62 4.67 -22.79
N VAL A 103 12.76 4.69 -23.47
CA VAL A 103 13.72 3.58 -23.49
C VAL A 103 14.31 3.36 -22.11
N ALA A 104 14.76 4.42 -21.42
CA ALA A 104 15.33 4.32 -20.08
C ALA A 104 14.29 3.81 -19.06
N LEU A 105 13.06 4.33 -19.11
CA LEU A 105 11.94 3.86 -18.29
C LEU A 105 11.63 2.38 -18.56
N THR A 106 11.61 1.96 -19.83
CA THR A 106 11.38 0.57 -20.21
C THR A 106 12.49 -0.37 -19.74
N ILE A 107 13.76 0.04 -19.88
CA ILE A 107 14.91 -0.71 -19.35
C ILE A 107 14.80 -0.84 -17.83
N GLY A 108 14.47 0.24 -17.13
CA GLY A 108 14.22 0.22 -15.68
C GLY A 108 13.10 -0.74 -15.31
N MET A 109 12.01 -0.77 -16.09
CA MET A 109 10.89 -1.69 -15.85
C MET A 109 11.31 -3.15 -16.00
N ILE A 110 11.98 -3.49 -17.10
CA ILE A 110 12.47 -4.84 -17.39
C ILE A 110 13.50 -5.28 -16.34
N ALA A 111 14.40 -4.38 -15.93
CA ALA A 111 15.36 -4.65 -14.87
C ALA A 111 14.66 -4.96 -13.54
N GLY A 112 13.60 -4.22 -13.18
CA GLY A 112 12.79 -4.48 -12.00
C GLY A 112 12.14 -5.87 -12.02
N LEU A 113 11.55 -6.26 -13.16
CA LEU A 113 11.00 -7.60 -13.36
C LEU A 113 12.07 -8.69 -13.20
N ALA A 114 13.21 -8.54 -13.88
CA ALA A 114 14.31 -9.50 -13.84
C ALA A 114 14.90 -9.65 -12.42
N LEU A 115 15.13 -8.54 -11.71
CA LEU A 115 15.61 -8.53 -10.33
C LEU A 115 14.61 -9.18 -9.37
N SER A 116 13.31 -9.01 -9.61
CA SER A 116 12.25 -9.66 -8.84
C SER A 116 12.30 -11.18 -9.00
N VAL A 117 12.48 -11.67 -10.24
CA VAL A 117 12.68 -13.09 -10.52
C VAL A 117 13.95 -13.61 -9.86
N CYS A 118 15.07 -12.89 -9.94
CA CYS A 118 16.30 -13.22 -9.21
C CYS A 118 16.05 -13.39 -7.71
N LEU A 119 15.25 -12.51 -7.11
CA LEU A 119 14.92 -12.59 -5.69
C LEU A 119 14.05 -13.83 -5.35
N ILE A 120 13.07 -14.16 -6.21
CA ILE A 120 12.20 -15.33 -6.07
C ILE A 120 13.01 -16.63 -6.13
N VAL A 121 13.93 -16.76 -7.09
CA VAL A 121 14.75 -17.98 -7.27
C VAL A 121 15.90 -18.06 -6.27
N GLY A 122 16.17 -16.98 -5.52
CA GLY A 122 17.18 -16.93 -4.48
C GLY A 122 18.59 -16.62 -4.99
N PHE A 123 18.71 -15.77 -6.01
CA PHE A 123 19.97 -15.31 -6.58
C PHE A 123 20.25 -13.85 -6.19
N LEU A 124 21.51 -13.53 -5.87
CA LEU A 124 21.99 -12.17 -5.56
C LEU A 124 21.15 -11.40 -4.51
N HIS A 125 20.54 -12.09 -3.53
CA HIS A 125 19.52 -11.54 -2.62
C HIS A 125 19.75 -10.08 -2.18
N ARG A 126 20.92 -9.76 -1.60
CA ARG A 126 21.20 -8.41 -1.10
C ARG A 126 21.32 -7.37 -2.22
N THR A 127 22.06 -7.68 -3.27
CA THR A 127 22.24 -6.78 -4.41
C THR A 127 20.91 -6.57 -5.13
N ALA A 128 20.11 -7.64 -5.28
CA ALA A 128 18.76 -7.57 -5.83
C ALA A 128 17.86 -6.70 -4.97
N LEU A 129 17.87 -6.83 -3.64
CA LEU A 129 17.07 -5.99 -2.74
C LEU A 129 17.44 -4.51 -2.79
N VAL A 130 18.74 -4.19 -2.81
CA VAL A 130 19.22 -2.80 -2.97
C VAL A 130 18.77 -2.25 -4.33
N ALA A 131 18.96 -3.01 -5.40
CA ALA A 131 18.58 -2.59 -6.74
C ALA A 131 17.06 -2.43 -6.89
N LEU A 132 16.27 -3.36 -6.37
CA LEU A 132 14.80 -3.31 -6.37
C LEU A 132 14.28 -2.09 -5.60
N TYR A 133 14.80 -1.84 -4.39
CA TYR A 133 14.44 -0.67 -3.61
C TYR A 133 14.76 0.62 -4.37
N THR A 134 15.99 0.78 -4.86
CA THR A 134 16.42 1.98 -5.59
C THR A 134 15.60 2.21 -6.85
N LEU A 135 15.31 1.13 -7.60
CA LEU A 135 14.58 1.21 -8.86
C LEU A 135 13.09 1.46 -8.65
N TYR A 136 12.48 0.83 -7.65
CA TYR A 136 11.09 1.11 -7.28
C TYR A 136 10.95 2.54 -6.75
N LEU A 137 11.90 3.01 -5.94
CA LEU A 137 11.95 4.39 -5.46
C LEU A 137 12.05 5.36 -6.65
N SER A 138 12.88 5.02 -7.64
CA SER A 138 13.03 5.83 -8.85
C SER A 138 11.72 6.00 -9.60
N PHE A 139 10.93 4.92 -9.74
CA PHE A 139 9.60 4.99 -10.34
C PHE A 139 8.58 5.73 -9.47
N VAL A 140 8.60 5.54 -8.15
CA VAL A 140 7.73 6.29 -7.23
C VAL A 140 8.01 7.79 -7.33
N SER A 141 9.29 8.17 -7.38
CA SER A 141 9.73 9.57 -7.51
C SER A 141 9.26 10.24 -8.81
N VAL A 142 9.37 9.57 -9.96
CA VAL A 142 8.98 10.16 -11.26
C VAL A 142 7.50 9.93 -11.62
N GLY A 143 6.85 8.97 -10.96
CA GLY A 143 5.46 8.62 -11.22
C GLY A 143 4.44 9.58 -10.60
N GLN A 144 4.89 10.56 -9.80
CA GLN A 144 4.09 11.67 -9.30
C GLN A 144 2.79 11.18 -8.63
N VAL A 145 1.63 11.78 -8.95
CA VAL A 145 0.32 11.39 -8.41
C VAL A 145 -0.04 9.93 -8.71
N PHE A 146 0.45 9.38 -9.82
CA PHE A 146 0.18 7.99 -10.19
C PHE A 146 0.98 6.98 -9.37
N MET A 147 1.94 7.38 -8.54
CA MET A 147 2.67 6.49 -7.61
C MET A 147 2.56 6.93 -6.13
N SER A 148 1.69 7.88 -5.81
CA SER A 148 1.55 8.45 -4.47
C SER A 148 0.56 7.67 -3.59
N TYR A 149 0.74 6.35 -3.48
CA TYR A 149 -0.15 5.48 -2.73
C TYR A 149 0.54 4.80 -1.53
N GLN A 150 -0.23 4.51 -0.48
CA GLN A 150 0.32 3.93 0.75
C GLN A 150 0.97 2.56 0.56
N TRP A 151 0.51 1.74 -0.39
CA TRP A 151 1.15 0.47 -0.70
C TRP A 151 2.47 0.62 -1.44
N ASP A 152 2.65 1.68 -2.22
CA ASP A 152 3.94 2.01 -2.84
C ASP A 152 4.95 2.40 -1.75
N THR A 153 4.54 3.24 -0.79
CA THR A 153 5.40 3.62 0.35
C THR A 153 5.67 2.47 1.32
N LEU A 154 4.68 1.59 1.55
CA LEU A 154 4.86 0.39 2.37
C LEU A 154 5.85 -0.58 1.69
N LEU A 155 5.76 -0.78 0.37
CA LEU A 155 6.71 -1.63 -0.36
C LEU A 155 8.14 -1.07 -0.29
N LEU A 156 8.31 0.25 -0.36
CA LEU A 156 9.61 0.89 -0.19
C LEU A 156 10.19 0.68 1.21
N GLU A 157 9.40 0.89 2.26
CA GLU A 157 9.85 0.69 3.64
C GLU A 157 10.19 -0.79 3.93
N VAL A 158 9.33 -1.71 3.46
CA VAL A 158 9.58 -3.15 3.55
C VAL A 158 10.83 -3.54 2.76
N GLY A 159 11.00 -2.98 1.56
CA GLY A 159 12.17 -3.16 0.71
C GLY A 159 13.45 -2.70 1.39
N PHE A 160 13.43 -1.51 1.97
CA PHE A 160 14.54 -0.92 2.71
C PHE A 160 14.96 -1.82 3.90
N LEU A 161 14.02 -2.21 4.76
CA LEU A 161 14.31 -3.12 5.87
C LEU A 161 14.86 -4.46 5.38
N SER A 162 14.37 -4.94 4.24
CA SER A 162 14.77 -6.23 3.68
C SER A 162 16.23 -6.28 3.24
N ILE A 163 16.83 -5.15 2.83
CA ILE A 163 18.26 -5.05 2.46
C ILE A 163 19.17 -5.65 3.55
N PHE A 164 18.75 -5.55 4.81
CA PHE A 164 19.51 -5.95 5.96
C PHE A 164 19.26 -7.41 6.39
N LEU A 165 18.29 -8.13 5.81
CA LEU A 165 17.87 -9.49 6.23
C LEU A 165 18.97 -10.56 6.25
N ALA A 166 20.03 -10.34 5.48
CA ALA A 166 21.23 -11.20 5.50
C ALA A 166 22.04 -11.09 6.80
N ILE A 167 21.82 -10.04 7.62
CA ILE A 167 22.45 -9.89 8.92
C ILE A 167 21.73 -10.80 9.92
N PRO A 168 22.43 -11.76 10.57
CA PRO A 168 21.82 -12.71 11.48
C PRO A 168 21.36 -12.03 12.79
N GLY A 169 20.35 -12.64 13.42
CA GLY A 169 19.85 -12.23 14.73
C GLY A 169 18.38 -11.78 14.73
N PRO A 170 17.81 -11.60 15.95
CA PRO A 170 16.38 -11.32 16.11
C PRO A 170 16.00 -9.87 15.82
N ALA A 171 16.97 -8.94 15.80
CA ALA A 171 16.71 -7.49 15.70
C ALA A 171 15.82 -7.12 14.50
N LEU A 172 16.08 -7.71 13.33
CA LEU A 172 15.27 -7.43 12.14
C LEU A 172 13.85 -7.97 12.24
N VAL A 173 13.66 -9.14 12.85
CA VAL A 173 12.32 -9.67 13.11
C VAL A 173 11.55 -8.71 14.01
N TRP A 174 12.20 -8.14 15.02
CA TRP A 174 11.61 -7.09 15.86
C TRP A 174 11.32 -5.79 15.11
N LEU A 175 12.17 -5.37 14.18
CA LEU A 175 11.89 -4.20 13.34
C LEU A 175 10.70 -4.43 12.40
N PHE A 176 10.56 -5.62 11.82
CA PHE A 176 9.36 -5.96 11.04
C PHE A 176 8.11 -6.02 11.92
N ARG A 177 8.20 -6.54 13.16
CA ARG A 177 7.09 -6.49 14.12
C ARG A 177 6.75 -5.06 14.53
N ALA A 178 7.74 -4.19 14.72
CA ALA A 178 7.53 -2.78 15.01
C ALA A 178 6.88 -2.04 13.81
N LEU A 179 7.31 -2.34 12.58
CA LEU A 179 6.65 -1.86 11.37
C LEU A 179 5.19 -2.31 11.32
N MET A 180 4.92 -3.60 11.51
CA MET A 180 3.56 -4.13 11.53
C MET A 180 2.70 -3.48 12.62
N PHE A 181 3.24 -3.35 13.83
CA PHE A 181 2.56 -2.64 14.93
C PHE A 181 2.18 -1.23 14.48
N ARG A 182 3.16 -0.46 14.00
CA ARG A 182 2.97 0.93 13.59
C ARG A 182 1.96 1.05 12.45
N PHE A 183 2.04 0.18 11.45
CA PHE A 183 1.14 0.13 10.30
C PHE A 183 -0.31 -0.13 10.71
N TRP A 184 -0.56 -1.21 11.46
CA TRP A 184 -1.92 -1.58 11.87
C TRP A 184 -2.49 -0.61 12.90
N PHE A 185 -1.69 -0.25 13.91
CA PHE A 185 -2.09 0.66 14.97
C PHE A 185 -2.43 2.05 14.44
N LEU A 186 -1.58 2.62 13.56
CA LEU A 186 -1.89 3.91 12.96
C LEU A 186 -3.13 3.85 12.06
N SER A 187 -3.35 2.74 11.35
CA SER A 187 -4.54 2.58 10.51
C SER A 187 -5.83 2.67 11.32
N GLY A 188 -5.87 2.16 12.56
CA GLY A 188 -7.01 2.31 13.47
C GLY A 188 -7.02 3.66 14.19
N ALA A 189 -5.86 4.14 14.64
CA ALA A 189 -5.75 5.37 15.41
C ALA A 189 -6.25 6.57 14.63
N VAL A 190 -5.90 6.69 13.34
CA VAL A 190 -6.37 7.81 12.52
C VAL A 190 -7.89 7.84 12.33
N LYS A 191 -8.59 6.71 12.43
CA LYS A 191 -10.05 6.62 12.34
C LYS A 191 -10.74 7.18 13.59
N LEU A 192 -10.08 7.04 14.75
CA LEU A 192 -10.54 7.63 16.00
C LEU A 192 -10.16 9.11 16.11
N LEU A 193 -8.99 9.48 15.60
CA LEU A 193 -8.46 10.84 15.66
C LEU A 193 -9.00 11.77 14.55
N SER A 194 -9.74 11.25 13.57
CA SER A 194 -10.29 12.05 12.47
C SER A 194 -11.57 12.80 12.81
N ASP A 195 -12.14 12.57 14.00
CA ASP A 195 -13.44 13.10 14.44
C ASP A 195 -14.59 12.77 13.47
N ASP A 196 -14.45 11.71 12.67
CA ASP A 196 -15.48 11.27 11.74
C ASP A 196 -16.66 10.61 12.48
N PRO A 197 -17.90 11.13 12.32
CA PRO A 197 -19.07 10.58 12.99
C PRO A 197 -19.38 9.12 12.58
N THR A 198 -18.98 8.69 11.38
CA THR A 198 -19.26 7.33 10.90
C THR A 198 -18.42 6.28 11.62
N TRP A 199 -17.16 6.60 11.95
CA TRP A 199 -16.30 5.72 12.75
C TRP A 199 -16.75 5.65 14.20
N SER A 200 -17.06 6.80 14.82
CA SER A 200 -17.51 6.85 16.21
C SER A 200 -18.90 6.24 16.43
N SER A 201 -19.78 6.28 15.43
CA SER A 201 -21.10 5.62 15.45
C SER A 201 -21.11 4.16 14.97
N LEU A 202 -19.94 3.61 14.59
CA LEU A 202 -19.78 2.26 14.02
C LEU A 202 -20.53 2.04 12.69
N THR A 203 -20.85 3.11 11.95
CA THR A 203 -21.58 3.03 10.67
C THR A 203 -20.66 3.11 9.45
N ALA A 204 -19.36 3.35 9.60
CA ALA A 204 -18.44 3.54 8.48
C ALA A 204 -18.53 2.45 7.37
N LEU A 205 -18.74 1.18 7.74
CA LEU A 205 -18.86 0.09 6.78
C LEU A 205 -20.22 0.00 6.05
N THR A 206 -21.25 0.76 6.45
CA THR A 206 -22.47 0.89 5.65
C THR A 206 -22.20 1.64 4.34
N TYR A 207 -21.24 2.57 4.36
CA TYR A 207 -20.83 3.36 3.20
C TYR A 207 -19.68 2.70 2.44
N HIS A 208 -18.68 2.15 3.16
CA HIS A 208 -17.41 1.73 2.59
C HIS A 208 -17.53 0.83 1.35
N TYR A 209 -18.44 -0.16 1.37
CA TYR A 209 -18.55 -1.12 0.27
C TYR A 209 -18.95 -0.47 -1.06
N GLU A 210 -19.79 0.57 -0.99
CA GLU A 210 -20.19 1.39 -2.14
C GLU A 210 -19.12 2.41 -2.50
N THR A 211 -18.59 3.14 -1.53
CA THR A 211 -17.81 4.36 -1.78
C THR A 211 -16.31 4.11 -1.96
N GLN A 212 -15.80 2.91 -1.64
CA GLN A 212 -14.40 2.54 -1.84
C GLN A 212 -13.94 2.68 -3.31
N PRO A 213 -12.66 2.90 -3.61
CA PRO A 213 -12.19 3.26 -4.96
C PRO A 213 -12.63 2.30 -6.07
N LEU A 214 -12.30 1.01 -5.93
CA LEU A 214 -12.62 -0.04 -6.89
C LEU A 214 -13.27 -1.25 -6.18
N PRO A 215 -14.59 -1.23 -5.94
CA PRO A 215 -15.30 -2.35 -5.32
C PRO A 215 -15.27 -3.59 -6.22
N THR A 216 -15.34 -4.77 -5.61
CA THR A 216 -15.60 -6.03 -6.34
C THR A 216 -17.10 -6.28 -6.41
N TRP A 217 -17.54 -7.25 -7.20
CA TRP A 217 -18.95 -7.64 -7.20
C TRP A 217 -19.42 -8.23 -5.86
N VAL A 218 -18.49 -8.69 -5.01
CA VAL A 218 -18.84 -9.15 -3.65
C VAL A 218 -19.21 -7.97 -2.76
N ALA A 219 -18.61 -6.79 -2.99
CA ALA A 219 -18.96 -5.56 -2.28
C ALA A 219 -20.45 -5.24 -2.40
N TRP A 220 -21.05 -5.50 -3.58
CA TRP A 220 -22.48 -5.31 -3.80
C TRP A 220 -23.31 -6.14 -2.82
N TYR A 221 -22.97 -7.42 -2.63
CA TYR A 221 -23.67 -8.27 -1.66
C TYR A 221 -23.37 -7.85 -0.21
N ALA A 222 -22.13 -7.48 0.08
CA ALA A 222 -21.73 -7.03 1.41
C ALA A 222 -22.47 -5.75 1.81
N HIS A 223 -22.66 -4.81 0.88
CA HIS A 223 -23.37 -3.54 1.11
C HIS A 223 -24.83 -3.74 1.57
N HIS A 224 -25.46 -4.83 1.15
CA HIS A 224 -26.85 -5.13 1.52
C HIS A 224 -27.00 -5.94 2.82
N LEU A 225 -25.91 -6.19 3.54
CA LEU A 225 -26.01 -6.83 4.85
C LEU A 225 -26.71 -5.88 5.84
N PRO A 226 -27.41 -6.40 6.86
CA PRO A 226 -28.09 -5.55 7.83
C PRO A 226 -27.11 -4.63 8.56
N GLU A 227 -27.54 -3.43 8.94
CA GLU A 227 -26.70 -2.45 9.65
C GLU A 227 -26.03 -3.03 10.92
N GLY A 228 -26.72 -3.92 11.65
CA GLY A 228 -26.13 -4.59 12.81
C GLY A 228 -24.87 -5.40 12.48
N PHE A 229 -24.81 -6.01 11.30
CA PHE A 229 -23.60 -6.68 10.80
C PHE A 229 -22.48 -5.66 10.55
N HIS A 230 -22.79 -4.54 9.91
CA HIS A 230 -21.82 -3.48 9.64
C HIS A 230 -21.23 -2.89 10.92
N ARG A 231 -22.06 -2.62 11.94
CA ARG A 231 -21.59 -2.14 13.25
C ARG A 231 -20.67 -3.15 13.94
N LEU A 232 -21.03 -4.43 13.91
CA LEU A 232 -20.17 -5.51 14.40
C LEU A 232 -18.84 -5.56 13.64
N ALA A 233 -18.89 -5.43 12.31
CA ALA A 233 -17.70 -5.44 11.46
C ALA A 233 -16.79 -4.24 11.74
N VAL A 234 -17.31 -3.03 12.00
CA VAL A 234 -16.49 -1.89 12.44
C VAL A 234 -15.84 -2.18 13.79
N GLY A 235 -16.58 -2.77 14.75
CA GLY A 235 -16.00 -3.24 16.01
C GLY A 235 -14.85 -4.23 15.80
N GLY A 236 -15.01 -5.16 14.86
CA GLY A 236 -13.97 -6.10 14.44
C GLY A 236 -12.75 -5.41 13.83
N VAL A 237 -12.95 -4.41 12.96
CA VAL A 237 -11.87 -3.59 12.41
C VAL A 237 -11.09 -2.90 13.53
N PHE A 238 -11.77 -2.24 14.48
CA PHE A 238 -11.08 -1.61 15.61
C PHE A 238 -10.36 -2.63 16.50
N PHE A 239 -10.92 -3.81 16.73
CA PHE A 239 -10.22 -4.85 17.48
C PHE A 239 -8.92 -5.27 16.77
N VAL A 240 -8.97 -5.51 15.46
CA VAL A 240 -7.80 -5.92 14.67
C VAL A 240 -6.78 -4.78 14.51
N GLU A 241 -7.23 -3.55 14.36
CA GLU A 241 -6.35 -2.40 14.13
C GLU A 241 -5.84 -1.75 15.42
N MET A 242 -6.51 -1.90 16.56
CA MET A 242 -6.12 -1.23 17.82
C MET A 242 -5.68 -2.19 18.92
N VAL A 243 -6.22 -3.42 18.99
CA VAL A 243 -5.91 -4.35 20.09
C VAL A 243 -4.91 -5.41 19.64
N VAL A 244 -5.18 -6.06 18.50
CA VAL A 244 -4.31 -7.10 17.95
C VAL A 244 -2.87 -6.66 17.67
N PRO A 245 -2.55 -5.39 17.31
CA PRO A 245 -1.16 -4.99 17.08
C PRO A 245 -0.27 -5.20 18.30
N PHE A 246 -0.78 -5.03 19.53
CA PHE A 246 0.02 -5.28 20.74
C PHE A 246 0.44 -6.75 20.88
N MET A 247 -0.35 -7.68 20.31
CA MET A 247 -0.10 -9.12 20.38
C MET A 247 1.11 -9.55 19.54
N VAL A 248 1.59 -8.71 18.59
CA VAL A 248 2.76 -9.03 17.77
C VAL A 248 4.06 -9.15 18.59
N PHE A 249 4.09 -8.52 19.76
CA PHE A 249 5.20 -8.57 20.71
C PHE A 249 5.02 -9.65 21.79
N GLY A 250 3.87 -10.34 21.79
CA GLY A 250 3.52 -11.36 22.77
C GLY A 250 4.21 -12.71 22.55
N PRO A 251 3.90 -13.70 23.42
CA PRO A 251 4.32 -15.08 23.23
C PRO A 251 3.72 -15.70 21.96
N ARG A 252 4.25 -16.87 21.57
CA ARG A 252 3.89 -17.58 20.33
C ARG A 252 2.38 -17.67 20.03
N PRO A 253 1.48 -18.03 20.97
CA PRO A 253 0.05 -18.12 20.66
C PRO A 253 -0.57 -16.78 20.27
N LEU A 254 -0.17 -15.68 20.94
CA LEU A 254 -0.66 -14.34 20.63
C LEU A 254 -0.17 -13.86 19.27
N ARG A 255 1.09 -14.12 18.91
CA ARG A 255 1.62 -13.79 17.58
C ARG A 255 0.90 -14.53 16.47
N PHE A 256 0.60 -15.81 16.68
CA PHE A 256 -0.11 -16.62 15.68
C PHE A 256 -1.56 -16.18 15.54
N PHE A 257 -2.21 -15.83 16.65
CA PHE A 257 -3.53 -15.23 16.62
C PHE A 257 -3.52 -13.89 15.87
N ALA A 258 -2.54 -13.03 16.12
CA ALA A 258 -2.38 -11.78 15.39
C ALA A 258 -2.18 -12.00 13.88
N ALA A 259 -1.33 -12.97 13.50
CA ALA A 259 -1.14 -13.35 12.11
C ALA A 259 -2.45 -13.80 11.44
N ALA A 260 -3.25 -14.62 12.14
CA ALA A 260 -4.55 -15.07 11.66
C ALA A 260 -5.55 -13.91 11.50
N CYS A 261 -5.63 -13.01 12.48
CA CYS A 261 -6.50 -11.82 12.41
C CYS A 261 -6.13 -10.89 11.26
N PHE A 262 -4.85 -10.53 11.13
CA PHE A 262 -4.37 -9.67 10.04
C PHE A 262 -4.57 -10.29 8.66
N THR A 263 -4.32 -11.61 8.54
CA THR A 263 -4.54 -12.35 7.30
C THR A 263 -6.02 -12.41 6.96
N GLY A 264 -6.88 -12.75 7.92
CA GLY A 264 -8.33 -12.83 7.74
C GLY A 264 -8.93 -11.48 7.31
N LEU A 265 -8.55 -10.39 7.98
CA LEU A 265 -9.00 -9.05 7.61
C LEU A 265 -8.55 -8.68 6.19
N ASN A 266 -7.29 -8.94 5.82
CA ASN A 266 -6.81 -8.68 4.45
C ASN A 266 -7.53 -9.51 3.38
N ILE A 267 -7.89 -10.76 3.69
CA ILE A 267 -8.68 -11.59 2.77
C ILE A 267 -10.07 -10.99 2.58
N VAL A 268 -10.74 -10.59 3.65
CA VAL A 268 -12.06 -9.93 3.56
C VAL A 268 -11.96 -8.66 2.72
N ILE A 269 -10.97 -7.80 3.00
CA ILE A 269 -10.73 -6.58 2.23
C ILE A 269 -10.48 -6.88 0.75
N ALA A 270 -9.64 -7.86 0.43
CA ALA A 270 -9.33 -8.25 -0.96
C ALA A 270 -10.53 -8.85 -1.70
N VAL A 271 -11.41 -9.54 -0.97
CA VAL A 271 -12.64 -10.10 -1.54
C VAL A 271 -13.65 -9.01 -1.84
N THR A 272 -13.74 -7.96 -1.02
CA THR A 272 -14.71 -6.88 -1.20
C THR A 272 -14.19 -5.65 -1.95
N GLY A 273 -12.88 -5.52 -2.18
CA GLY A 273 -12.28 -4.35 -2.82
C GLY A 273 -10.92 -4.64 -3.45
N ASN A 274 -10.59 -3.88 -4.49
CA ASN A 274 -9.34 -4.06 -5.24
C ASN A 274 -8.22 -3.15 -4.73
N TYR A 275 -7.51 -3.58 -3.69
CA TYR A 275 -6.35 -2.86 -3.13
C TYR A 275 -5.01 -3.39 -3.67
N THR A 276 -4.91 -3.62 -4.98
CA THR A 276 -3.62 -3.87 -5.65
C THR A 276 -2.85 -5.07 -5.04
N PHE A 277 -1.52 -4.97 -4.93
CA PHE A 277 -0.67 -5.89 -4.18
C PHE A 277 -0.64 -5.60 -2.67
N PHE A 278 -1.38 -4.60 -2.16
CA PHE A 278 -1.35 -4.20 -0.75
C PHE A 278 -1.78 -5.30 0.21
N ASN A 279 -2.89 -5.99 -0.09
CA ASN A 279 -3.38 -7.07 0.78
C ASN A 279 -2.37 -8.22 0.82
N LEU A 280 -1.80 -8.57 -0.33
CA LEU A 280 -0.74 -9.57 -0.40
C LEU A 280 0.48 -9.14 0.42
N LEU A 281 0.95 -7.90 0.25
CA LEU A 281 2.08 -7.35 1.00
C LEU A 281 1.84 -7.41 2.52
N SER A 282 0.64 -7.04 2.95
CA SER A 282 0.24 -7.08 4.36
C SER A 282 0.18 -8.51 4.93
N ILE A 283 -0.31 -9.47 4.13
CA ILE A 283 -0.32 -10.90 4.51
C ILE A 283 1.11 -11.44 4.63
N ILE A 284 1.99 -11.15 3.68
CA ILE A 284 3.36 -11.70 3.73
C ILE A 284 4.17 -11.13 4.90
N LEU A 285 3.88 -9.91 5.38
CA LEU A 285 4.48 -9.38 6.60
C LEU A 285 4.18 -10.24 7.83
N CYS A 286 3.01 -10.89 7.86
CA CYS A 286 2.64 -11.80 8.95
C CYS A 286 3.55 -13.02 9.06
N VAL A 287 4.39 -13.32 8.06
CA VAL A 287 5.44 -14.36 8.16
C VAL A 287 6.41 -14.07 9.32
N PHE A 288 6.68 -12.81 9.67
CA PHE A 288 7.52 -12.44 10.83
C PHE A 288 6.85 -12.67 12.20
N LEU A 289 5.56 -12.98 12.22
CA LEU A 289 4.83 -13.42 13.41
C LEU A 289 4.90 -14.93 13.59
N LEU A 290 5.34 -15.67 12.58
CA LEU A 290 5.54 -17.12 12.63
C LEU A 290 6.92 -17.47 13.22
N ASP A 291 7.26 -18.76 13.25
CA ASP A 291 8.57 -19.26 13.63
C ASP A 291 9.01 -20.42 12.73
N ASP A 292 10.30 -20.73 12.80
CA ASP A 292 10.90 -21.76 11.99
C ASP A 292 10.33 -23.15 12.31
N ASP A 293 9.92 -23.45 13.55
CA ASP A 293 9.31 -24.74 13.92
C ASP A 293 8.03 -25.02 13.13
N LEU A 294 7.17 -24.01 12.98
CA LEU A 294 5.94 -24.14 12.21
C LEU A 294 6.26 -24.33 10.72
N LEU A 295 7.17 -23.53 10.18
CA LEU A 295 7.56 -23.61 8.78
C LEU A 295 8.29 -24.92 8.45
N GLN A 296 9.01 -25.51 9.40
CA GLN A 296 9.65 -26.82 9.26
C GLN A 296 8.65 -27.97 9.10
N ARG A 297 7.40 -27.81 9.56
CA ARG A 297 6.33 -28.81 9.35
C ARG A 297 5.79 -28.83 7.92
N THR A 298 6.15 -27.85 7.08
CA THR A 298 5.75 -27.86 5.67
C THR A 298 6.43 -28.99 4.89
N PRO A 299 5.80 -29.52 3.81
CA PRO A 299 6.39 -30.61 3.03
C PRO A 299 7.81 -30.30 2.56
N GLU A 300 8.71 -31.28 2.60
CA GLU A 300 10.12 -31.09 2.19
C GLU A 300 10.27 -30.58 0.76
N ARG A 301 9.32 -30.91 -0.13
CA ARG A 301 9.28 -30.39 -1.50
C ARG A 301 9.21 -28.86 -1.51
N VAL A 302 8.39 -28.27 -0.64
CA VAL A 302 8.26 -26.81 -0.50
C VAL A 302 9.51 -26.22 0.16
N ARG A 303 10.05 -26.87 1.20
CA ARG A 303 11.26 -26.42 1.90
C ARG A 303 12.51 -26.42 1.02
N ARG A 304 12.63 -27.37 0.08
CA ARG A 304 13.76 -27.43 -0.88
C ARG A 304 13.84 -26.24 -1.82
N PHE A 305 12.70 -25.59 -2.11
CA PHE A 305 12.66 -24.36 -2.90
C PHE A 305 12.99 -23.10 -2.09
N VAL A 306 13.33 -23.25 -0.81
CA VAL A 306 13.76 -22.16 0.07
C VAL A 306 15.27 -22.26 0.33
N PRO A 307 16.15 -21.80 -0.58
CA PRO A 307 17.58 -21.66 -0.33
C PRO A 307 17.88 -20.95 1.00
N ARG A 308 18.85 -21.50 1.73
CA ARG A 308 19.36 -20.90 2.97
C ARG A 308 20.02 -19.57 2.67
N PHE A 309 19.73 -18.56 3.50
CA PHE A 309 20.39 -17.27 3.43
C PHE A 309 21.89 -17.44 3.69
N PRO A 310 22.80 -16.94 2.82
CA PRO A 310 24.20 -16.87 3.17
C PRO A 310 24.37 -15.88 4.33
N THR A 311 24.83 -16.39 5.47
CA THR A 311 25.13 -15.58 6.64
C THR A 311 26.43 -14.82 6.42
N PHE A 312 26.47 -13.53 6.78
CA PHE A 312 27.71 -12.77 6.75
C PHE A 312 28.80 -13.43 7.61
N THR A 313 29.99 -13.59 7.04
CA THR A 313 31.22 -14.05 7.72
C THR A 313 32.05 -12.90 8.30
N ARG A 314 31.53 -11.67 8.32
CA ARG A 314 32.23 -10.48 8.88
C ARG A 314 32.27 -10.49 10.42
N PRO A 315 33.21 -9.76 11.05
CA PRO A 315 33.31 -9.68 12.50
C PRO A 315 31.97 -9.21 13.11
N GLN A 316 31.40 -10.02 14.00
CA GLN A 316 30.05 -9.80 14.56
C GLN A 316 29.85 -8.41 15.17
N ARG A 317 30.90 -7.77 15.71
CA ARG A 317 30.82 -6.44 16.34
C ARG A 317 30.45 -5.32 15.37
N VAL A 318 31.02 -5.30 14.17
CA VAL A 318 30.73 -4.27 13.15
C VAL A 318 29.30 -4.41 12.62
N LEU A 319 28.87 -5.65 12.37
CA LEU A 319 27.50 -5.94 11.95
C LEU A 319 26.47 -5.58 13.03
N THR A 320 26.80 -5.87 14.30
CA THR A 320 25.93 -5.54 15.44
C THR A 320 25.79 -4.02 15.60
N GLY A 321 26.89 -3.26 15.51
CA GLY A 321 26.85 -1.80 15.57
C GLY A 321 26.04 -1.18 14.44
N ALA A 322 26.24 -1.64 13.19
CA ALA A 322 25.44 -1.19 12.05
C ALA A 322 23.95 -1.48 12.23
N MET A 323 23.59 -2.68 12.70
CA MET A 323 22.19 -3.03 12.98
C MET A 323 21.59 -2.21 14.11
N ALA A 324 22.34 -1.91 15.16
CA ALA A 324 21.88 -1.04 16.24
C ALA A 324 21.56 0.37 15.71
N THR A 325 22.42 0.92 14.84
CA THR A 325 22.18 2.23 14.21
C THR A 325 20.94 2.23 13.32
N ILE A 326 20.76 1.19 12.50
CA ILE A 326 19.56 1.04 11.64
C ILE A 326 18.30 0.92 12.51
N ALA A 327 18.34 0.08 13.55
CA ALA A 327 17.23 -0.09 14.46
C ALA A 327 16.88 1.21 15.17
N ALA A 328 17.88 1.94 15.69
CA ALA A 328 17.68 3.24 16.31
C ALA A 328 17.04 4.24 15.32
N PHE A 329 17.55 4.34 14.09
CA PHE A 329 16.98 5.19 13.06
C PHE A 329 15.50 4.86 12.79
N VAL A 330 15.18 3.59 12.52
CA VAL A 330 13.82 3.14 12.21
C VAL A 330 12.87 3.38 13.38
N LEU A 331 13.29 3.06 14.59
CA LEU A 331 12.46 3.21 15.80
C LEU A 331 12.26 4.68 16.18
N ILE A 332 13.29 5.52 16.05
CA ILE A 332 13.17 6.97 16.34
C ILE A 332 12.26 7.62 15.32
N VAL A 333 12.49 7.45 14.02
CA VAL A 333 11.65 8.07 12.99
C VAL A 333 10.23 7.50 13.06
N GLY A 334 10.08 6.19 13.26
CA GLY A 334 8.76 5.55 13.43
C GLY A 334 8.01 6.05 14.67
N GLY A 335 8.72 6.26 15.78
CA GLY A 335 8.18 6.87 16.99
C GLY A 335 7.76 8.33 16.79
N LEU A 336 8.53 9.10 16.01
CA LEU A 336 8.18 10.46 15.64
C LEU A 336 6.95 10.51 14.71
N GLN A 337 6.80 9.56 13.79
CA GLN A 337 5.59 9.44 12.96
C GLN A 337 4.35 9.15 13.84
N LEU A 338 4.47 8.23 14.80
CA LEU A 338 3.41 7.98 15.80
C LEU A 338 3.08 9.28 16.56
N TRP A 339 4.10 9.95 17.10
CA TRP A 339 3.93 11.21 17.80
C TRP A 339 3.21 12.25 16.94
N GLY A 340 3.64 12.44 15.69
CA GLY A 340 3.05 13.39 14.76
C GLY A 340 1.56 13.14 14.52
N THR A 341 1.13 11.87 14.44
CA THR A 341 -0.28 11.51 14.31
C THR A 341 -1.10 11.87 15.55
N PHE A 342 -0.61 11.61 16.77
CA PHE A 342 -1.36 11.87 17.99
C PHE A 342 -1.28 13.34 18.47
N ALA A 343 -0.14 13.99 18.28
CA ALA A 343 0.12 15.35 18.76
C ALA A 343 -0.18 16.43 17.71
N GLY A 344 -0.48 16.06 16.46
CA GLY A 344 -0.71 16.98 15.34
C GLY A 344 0.51 17.81 14.93
N SER A 345 1.66 17.59 15.56
CA SER A 345 2.90 18.35 15.36
C SER A 345 4.12 17.53 15.74
N TYR A 346 5.29 17.91 15.22
CA TYR A 346 6.57 17.26 15.52
C TYR A 346 7.38 18.11 16.52
N PRO A 347 8.11 17.50 17.48
CA PRO A 347 8.90 18.25 18.46
C PRO A 347 10.09 19.00 17.83
N GLY A 348 10.19 20.32 18.04
CA GLY A 348 11.38 21.11 17.68
C GLY A 348 11.92 20.87 16.25
N PRO A 349 13.24 20.62 16.06
CA PRO A 349 13.84 20.45 14.73
C PRO A 349 13.47 19.12 14.04
N THR A 350 12.73 18.22 14.69
CA THR A 350 12.40 16.89 14.13
C THR A 350 11.51 16.98 12.89
N ALA A 351 10.67 18.02 12.77
CA ALA A 351 9.88 18.26 11.57
C ALA A 351 10.76 18.43 10.32
N ALA A 352 11.88 19.15 10.46
CA ALA A 352 12.84 19.35 9.37
C ALA A 352 13.56 18.05 9.00
N ALA A 353 13.95 17.25 10.01
CA ALA A 353 14.57 15.95 9.79
C ALA A 353 13.62 14.99 9.04
N ILE A 354 12.34 14.93 9.43
CA ILE A 354 11.34 14.09 8.76
C ILE A 354 11.14 14.53 7.32
N ARG A 355 10.98 15.83 7.06
CA ARG A 355 10.87 16.37 5.69
C ARG A 355 12.11 16.11 4.84
N TRP A 356 13.28 16.05 5.48
CA TRP A 356 14.53 15.77 4.77
C TRP A 356 14.61 14.31 4.32
N ILE A 357 14.16 13.39 5.18
CA ILE A 357 14.21 11.93 4.97
C ILE A 357 13.02 11.42 4.13
N SER A 358 11.88 12.12 4.15
CA SER A 358 10.63 11.66 3.54
C SER A 358 10.73 11.26 2.06
N PRO A 359 11.52 11.92 1.18
CA PRO A 359 11.62 11.51 -0.22
C PRO A 359 12.18 10.10 -0.42
N PHE A 360 12.90 9.56 0.57
CA PHE A 360 13.45 8.20 0.49
C PHE A 360 12.45 7.13 0.90
N HIS A 361 11.32 7.47 1.53
CA HIS A 361 10.30 6.51 1.96
C HIS A 361 10.82 5.35 2.82
N THR A 362 11.90 5.57 3.58
CA THR A 362 12.50 4.55 4.45
C THR A 362 11.68 4.27 5.70
N VAL A 363 10.98 5.28 6.21
CA VAL A 363 10.01 5.19 7.33
C VAL A 363 8.86 6.15 7.08
N ASN A 364 7.64 5.64 6.95
CA ASN A 364 6.48 6.40 6.47
C ASN A 364 5.38 6.55 7.52
N GLY A 365 4.41 7.44 7.32
CA GLY A 365 3.14 7.44 8.06
C GLY A 365 2.08 6.56 7.37
N TYR A 366 1.09 6.08 8.13
CA TYR A 366 -0.02 5.28 7.59
C TYR A 366 -1.35 5.78 8.14
N GLY A 367 -2.41 5.67 7.35
CA GLY A 367 -3.72 6.18 7.73
C GLY A 367 -4.78 6.09 6.62
N LEU A 368 -4.93 4.91 6.01
CA LEU A 368 -5.93 4.71 4.97
C LEU A 368 -7.35 4.85 5.55
N PHE A 369 -8.22 5.59 4.85
CA PHE A 369 -9.62 5.83 5.24
C PHE A 369 -9.80 6.39 6.66
N ALA A 370 -8.93 7.33 7.06
CA ALA A 370 -9.11 8.08 8.30
C ALA A 370 -10.49 8.76 8.36
N VAL A 371 -10.91 9.37 7.24
CA VAL A 371 -12.25 9.90 7.03
C VAL A 371 -12.95 9.04 5.97
N MET A 372 -14.16 8.59 6.28
CA MET A 372 -14.99 7.76 5.43
C MET A 372 -15.70 8.61 4.40
N THR A 373 -15.59 8.19 3.14
CA THR A 373 -16.40 8.77 2.08
C THR A 373 -17.83 8.23 2.20
N THR A 374 -18.81 9.12 2.29
CA THR A 374 -20.24 8.78 2.45
C THR A 374 -21.06 8.91 1.17
N LEU A 375 -20.47 9.44 0.10
CA LEU A 375 -21.07 9.56 -1.22
C LEU A 375 -20.11 8.99 -2.27
N ARG A 376 -20.63 8.51 -3.39
CA ARG A 376 -19.81 8.06 -4.52
C ARG A 376 -19.91 9.01 -5.71
N PRO A 377 -19.18 10.13 -5.73
CA PRO A 377 -19.05 10.94 -6.93
C PRO A 377 -18.21 10.21 -7.98
N GLU A 378 -18.61 10.31 -9.24
CA GLU A 378 -17.91 9.73 -10.38
C GLU A 378 -17.86 10.74 -11.53
N ILE A 379 -16.67 10.87 -12.14
CA ILE A 379 -16.44 11.73 -13.30
C ILE A 379 -16.60 10.89 -14.57
N ILE A 380 -17.46 11.36 -15.48
CA ILE A 380 -17.70 10.77 -16.80
C ILE A 380 -17.10 11.69 -17.86
N VAL A 381 -16.06 11.19 -18.54
CA VAL A 381 -15.32 11.95 -19.57
C VAL A 381 -15.95 11.72 -20.93
N GLN A 382 -16.19 12.79 -21.67
CA GLN A 382 -16.89 12.73 -22.95
C GLN A 382 -16.17 13.56 -24.02
N GLY A 383 -16.14 13.04 -25.24
CA GLY A 383 -15.67 13.74 -26.43
C GLY A 383 -16.82 14.08 -27.39
N SER A 384 -16.60 15.07 -28.26
CA SER A 384 -17.54 15.47 -29.30
C SER A 384 -16.82 16.10 -30.49
N ASN A 385 -17.39 15.99 -31.69
CA ASN A 385 -16.89 16.64 -32.91
C ASN A 385 -17.62 17.96 -33.23
N ASP A 386 -18.86 18.10 -32.76
CA ASP A 386 -19.77 19.22 -33.06
C ASP A 386 -20.15 20.05 -31.82
N GLY A 387 -19.82 19.56 -30.61
CA GLY A 387 -20.21 20.17 -29.34
C GLY A 387 -21.66 19.85 -28.92
N MET A 388 -22.38 19.06 -29.70
CA MET A 388 -23.79 18.70 -29.49
C MET A 388 -23.94 17.23 -29.12
N GLU A 389 -23.38 16.31 -29.92
CA GLU A 389 -23.38 14.88 -29.64
C GLU A 389 -22.14 14.52 -28.83
N TRP A 390 -22.34 14.02 -27.61
CA TRP A 390 -21.27 13.68 -26.69
C TRP A 390 -21.19 12.18 -26.45
N ARG A 391 -20.01 11.60 -26.70
CA ARG A 391 -19.75 10.16 -26.52
C ARG A 391 -18.76 9.93 -25.39
N THR A 392 -19.01 8.90 -24.59
CA THR A 392 -18.27 8.64 -23.35
C THR A 392 -17.02 7.81 -23.59
N TYR A 393 -15.91 8.21 -22.95
CA TYR A 393 -14.73 7.37 -22.79
C TYR A 393 -14.94 6.42 -21.61
N GLU A 394 -14.91 5.10 -21.85
CA GLU A 394 -15.08 4.12 -20.78
C GLU A 394 -13.74 3.71 -20.18
N PHE A 395 -13.66 3.75 -18.85
CA PHE A 395 -12.50 3.29 -18.09
C PHE A 395 -12.54 1.77 -17.88
N LYS A 396 -11.40 1.12 -17.61
CA LYS A 396 -11.30 -0.35 -17.54
C LYS A 396 -12.01 -0.95 -16.34
N HIS A 397 -11.95 -0.30 -15.18
CA HIS A 397 -12.32 -0.92 -13.91
C HIS A 397 -13.18 -0.06 -12.98
N LYS A 398 -13.04 1.27 -12.97
CA LYS A 398 -13.91 2.13 -12.14
C LYS A 398 -15.38 2.04 -12.58
N PRO A 399 -16.36 2.30 -11.71
CA PRO A 399 -17.77 2.36 -12.11
C PRO A 399 -17.99 3.34 -13.27
N GLY A 400 -18.82 2.96 -14.23
CA GLY A 400 -19.05 3.69 -15.49
C GLY A 400 -20.42 3.31 -16.02
N ASP A 401 -20.47 2.44 -17.02
CA ASP A 401 -21.69 1.74 -17.42
C ASP A 401 -22.41 1.11 -16.20
N LEU A 402 -23.72 1.34 -16.11
CA LEU A 402 -24.61 0.88 -15.04
C LEU A 402 -24.80 -0.64 -15.06
N ALA A 403 -24.76 -1.25 -16.24
CA ALA A 403 -24.88 -2.70 -16.40
C ALA A 403 -23.57 -3.42 -16.10
N ARG A 404 -22.43 -2.70 -16.04
CA ARG A 404 -21.12 -3.32 -15.83
C ARG A 404 -20.97 -3.78 -14.38
N ARG A 405 -20.84 -5.10 -14.23
CA ARG A 405 -20.48 -5.74 -12.96
C ARG A 405 -19.10 -5.28 -12.48
N PRO A 406 -18.94 -4.87 -11.20
CA PRO A 406 -17.62 -4.59 -10.64
C PRO A 406 -16.67 -5.80 -10.71
N SER A 407 -15.40 -5.58 -11.03
CA SER A 407 -14.44 -6.64 -11.37
C SER A 407 -13.48 -6.99 -10.24
N PHE A 408 -12.84 -8.16 -10.33
CA PHE A 408 -11.63 -8.49 -9.57
C PHE A 408 -10.42 -8.16 -10.42
N VAL A 409 -9.59 -7.26 -9.92
CA VAL A 409 -8.44 -6.66 -10.61
C VAL A 409 -7.15 -6.87 -9.83
N ALA A 410 -7.24 -6.92 -8.49
CA ALA A 410 -6.11 -7.25 -7.65
C ALA A 410 -5.46 -8.58 -8.13
N PRO A 411 -4.12 -8.63 -8.23
CA PRO A 411 -3.20 -7.72 -7.60
C PRO A 411 -2.70 -6.56 -8.49
N HIS A 412 -3.26 -6.38 -9.70
CA HIS A 412 -3.00 -5.21 -10.53
C HIS A 412 -3.62 -3.93 -9.91
N GLN A 413 -2.95 -2.80 -10.12
CA GLN A 413 -3.40 -1.47 -9.75
C GLN A 413 -3.70 -0.64 -11.01
N PRO A 414 -4.96 -0.42 -11.36
CA PRO A 414 -5.34 0.53 -12.39
C PRO A 414 -5.13 1.97 -11.87
N ARG A 415 -3.97 2.56 -12.13
CA ARG A 415 -3.58 3.84 -11.48
C ARG A 415 -4.42 5.01 -11.98
N LEU A 416 -4.83 5.00 -13.25
CA LEU A 416 -5.72 6.02 -13.80
C LEU A 416 -7.13 5.94 -13.17
N ASP A 417 -7.75 4.75 -13.15
CA ASP A 417 -9.06 4.53 -12.53
C ASP A 417 -9.07 4.91 -11.03
N TRP A 418 -8.00 4.57 -10.31
CA TRP A 418 -7.83 4.96 -8.91
C TRP A 418 -7.70 6.47 -8.75
N GLN A 419 -6.93 7.16 -9.60
CA GLN A 419 -6.81 8.62 -9.54
C GLN A 419 -8.13 9.32 -9.84
N MET A 420 -8.96 8.77 -10.72
CA MET A 420 -10.30 9.31 -11.00
C MET A 420 -11.19 9.33 -9.74
N TRP A 421 -11.08 8.33 -8.87
CA TRP A 421 -11.79 8.34 -7.59
C TRP A 421 -11.35 9.52 -6.70
N PHE A 422 -10.04 9.78 -6.57
CA PHE A 422 -9.54 10.93 -5.81
C PHE A 422 -9.95 12.27 -6.42
N ALA A 423 -9.93 12.39 -7.75
CA ALA A 423 -10.37 13.60 -8.44
C ALA A 423 -11.85 13.91 -8.16
N ALA A 424 -12.71 12.90 -8.17
CA ALA A 424 -14.14 13.07 -7.96
C ALA A 424 -14.50 13.56 -6.54
N LEU A 425 -13.64 13.33 -5.54
CA LEU A 425 -13.86 13.80 -4.17
C LEU A 425 -13.69 15.32 -3.99
N ASN A 426 -13.06 16.01 -4.95
CA ASN A 426 -12.85 17.46 -4.90
C ASN A 426 -13.33 18.14 -6.19
N PRO A 427 -14.65 18.14 -6.47
CA PRO A 427 -15.19 18.55 -7.76
C PRO A 427 -14.94 20.02 -8.12
N ASN A 428 -14.70 20.88 -7.11
CA ASN A 428 -14.43 22.30 -7.30
C ASN A 428 -12.98 22.60 -7.71
N ARG A 429 -12.11 21.60 -7.73
CA ARG A 429 -10.67 21.78 -8.01
C ARG A 429 -10.18 20.73 -9.01
N VAL A 430 -10.30 21.06 -10.30
CA VAL A 430 -9.78 20.22 -11.38
C VAL A 430 -8.26 20.16 -11.29
N SER A 431 -7.73 18.96 -11.06
CA SER A 431 -6.29 18.73 -10.91
C SER A 431 -5.53 18.96 -12.23
N GLY A 432 -4.25 19.36 -12.12
CA GLY A 432 -3.40 19.55 -13.31
C GLY A 432 -3.21 18.26 -14.13
N TRP A 433 -3.16 17.10 -13.46
CA TRP A 433 -3.07 15.80 -14.16
C TRP A 433 -4.33 15.51 -14.98
N PHE A 434 -5.51 15.91 -14.50
CA PHE A 434 -6.76 15.71 -15.24
C PHE A 434 -6.82 16.62 -16.47
N GLN A 435 -6.34 17.86 -16.34
CA GLN A 435 -6.22 18.78 -17.48
C GLN A 435 -5.26 18.23 -18.54
N ALA A 436 -4.10 17.71 -18.13
CA ALA A 436 -3.16 17.05 -19.02
C ALA A 436 -3.76 15.78 -19.66
N PHE A 437 -4.55 15.01 -18.91
CA PHE A 437 -5.28 13.85 -19.44
C PHE A 437 -6.28 14.27 -20.53
N ALA A 438 -7.08 15.31 -20.28
CA ALA A 438 -8.01 15.85 -21.28
C ALA A 438 -7.28 16.38 -22.52
N LEU A 439 -6.14 17.06 -22.35
CA LEU A 439 -5.29 17.51 -23.44
C LEU A 439 -4.81 16.34 -24.30
N ARG A 440 -4.27 15.27 -23.69
CA ARG A 440 -3.78 14.09 -24.41
C ARG A 440 -4.89 13.33 -25.15
N LEU A 441 -6.12 13.37 -24.66
CA LEU A 441 -7.28 12.83 -25.38
C LEU A 441 -7.66 13.69 -26.59
N LEU A 442 -7.60 15.02 -26.48
CA LEU A 442 -7.79 15.95 -27.62
C LEU A 442 -6.69 15.81 -28.68
N GLU A 443 -5.46 15.51 -28.26
CA GLU A 443 -4.34 15.20 -29.17
C GLU A 443 -4.44 13.80 -29.80
N GLY A 444 -5.29 12.93 -29.25
CA GLY A 444 -5.42 11.54 -29.72
C GLY A 444 -4.24 10.65 -29.37
N SER A 445 -3.52 10.92 -28.25
CA SER A 445 -2.36 10.13 -27.84
C SER A 445 -2.72 8.63 -27.69
N PRO A 446 -2.10 7.73 -28.48
CA PRO A 446 -2.37 6.28 -28.39
C PRO A 446 -2.00 5.69 -27.02
N SER A 447 -0.92 6.19 -26.42
CA SER A 447 -0.44 5.75 -25.10
C SER A 447 -1.47 6.06 -24.00
N VAL A 448 -2.17 7.19 -24.10
CA VAL A 448 -3.19 7.60 -23.12
C VAL A 448 -4.54 6.95 -23.41
N THR A 449 -4.98 6.90 -24.67
CA THR A 449 -6.24 6.22 -25.04
C THR A 449 -6.18 4.72 -24.75
N GLY A 450 -4.99 4.09 -24.85
CA GLY A 450 -4.77 2.70 -24.46
C GLY A 450 -4.93 2.41 -22.95
N LEU A 451 -4.98 3.44 -22.10
CA LEU A 451 -5.33 3.28 -20.67
C LEU A 451 -6.83 3.03 -20.47
N LEU A 452 -7.66 3.41 -21.45
CA LEU A 452 -9.11 3.29 -21.40
C LEU A 452 -9.58 1.94 -21.97
N ALA A 453 -10.81 1.55 -21.64
CA ALA A 453 -11.45 0.37 -22.20
C ALA A 453 -12.04 0.66 -23.57
N GLU A 454 -12.66 1.83 -23.73
CA GLU A 454 -13.30 2.24 -24.98
C GLU A 454 -12.90 3.67 -25.33
N ASN A 455 -12.41 3.85 -26.56
CA ASN A 455 -12.24 5.14 -27.19
C ASN A 455 -13.33 5.30 -28.26
N PRO A 456 -14.34 6.18 -28.06
CA PRO A 456 -15.40 6.40 -29.04
C PRO A 456 -14.95 7.16 -30.30
N PHE A 457 -13.68 7.55 -30.37
CA PHE A 457 -13.05 8.31 -31.46
C PHE A 457 -11.79 7.57 -31.97
N PRO A 458 -11.92 6.38 -32.59
CA PRO A 458 -10.77 5.57 -33.00
C PRO A 458 -10.08 6.06 -34.28
N GLU A 459 -10.81 6.77 -35.16
CA GLU A 459 -10.30 7.22 -36.46
C GLU A 459 -9.61 8.59 -36.38
N SER A 460 -10.19 9.51 -35.62
CA SER A 460 -9.66 10.87 -35.41
C SER A 460 -10.04 11.35 -34.01
N PRO A 461 -9.16 12.10 -33.32
CA PRO A 461 -9.45 12.59 -31.98
C PRO A 461 -10.65 13.56 -31.97
N PRO A 462 -11.38 13.66 -30.85
CA PRO A 462 -12.51 14.57 -30.75
C PRO A 462 -12.05 16.03 -30.81
N ARG A 463 -12.91 16.89 -31.33
CA ARG A 463 -12.67 18.34 -31.32
C ARG A 463 -12.88 18.97 -29.94
N TYR A 464 -13.80 18.41 -29.17
CA TYR A 464 -14.17 18.91 -27.86
C TYR A 464 -14.09 17.81 -26.81
N ILE A 465 -13.66 18.17 -25.61
CA ILE A 465 -13.75 17.30 -24.43
C ILE A 465 -14.42 18.04 -23.28
N LYS A 466 -15.24 17.32 -22.52
CA LYS A 466 -15.81 17.76 -21.26
C LYS A 466 -15.83 16.60 -20.26
N ALA A 467 -16.14 16.90 -19.01
CA ALA A 467 -16.43 15.88 -18.03
C ALA A 467 -17.59 16.27 -17.11
N GLU A 468 -18.50 15.34 -16.92
CA GLU A 468 -19.70 15.50 -16.10
C GLU A 468 -19.53 14.75 -14.78
N LEU A 469 -20.13 15.28 -13.72
CA LEU A 469 -20.15 14.70 -12.38
C LEU A 469 -21.48 14.03 -12.12
N TYR A 470 -21.42 12.78 -11.67
CA TYR A 470 -22.56 11.98 -11.25
C TYR A 470 -22.37 11.50 -9.82
N LEU A 471 -23.47 11.30 -9.09
CA LEU A 471 -23.48 10.47 -7.89
C LEU A 471 -23.94 9.08 -8.30
N TYR A 472 -23.13 8.08 -7.97
CA TYR A 472 -23.43 6.68 -8.15
C TYR A 472 -23.91 6.08 -6.83
N THR A 473 -24.82 5.11 -6.91
CA THR A 473 -25.23 4.27 -5.79
C THR A 473 -25.31 2.82 -6.25
N ILE A 474 -25.07 1.88 -5.34
CA ILE A 474 -25.31 0.47 -5.58
C ILE A 474 -26.81 0.25 -5.77
N SER A 475 -27.21 -0.45 -6.83
CA SER A 475 -28.61 -0.81 -7.06
C SER A 475 -29.12 -1.77 -6.00
N ASP A 476 -30.40 -1.68 -5.65
CA ASP A 476 -31.03 -2.67 -4.77
C ASP A 476 -31.35 -4.00 -5.48
N TYR A 477 -31.75 -5.03 -4.72
CA TYR A 477 -32.09 -6.34 -5.29
C TYR A 477 -33.25 -6.30 -6.30
N GLY A 478 -34.24 -5.46 -6.08
CA GLY A 478 -35.41 -5.31 -6.96
C GLY A 478 -35.02 -4.63 -8.27
N ALA A 479 -34.40 -3.46 -8.19
CA ALA A 479 -33.89 -2.69 -9.32
C ALA A 479 -32.92 -3.51 -10.17
N ARG A 480 -32.01 -4.26 -9.53
CA ARG A 480 -31.07 -5.16 -10.24
C ARG A 480 -31.77 -6.32 -10.93
N ARG A 481 -32.84 -6.87 -10.34
CA ARG A 481 -33.63 -7.95 -10.96
C ARG A 481 -34.40 -7.47 -12.19
N GLU A 482 -34.89 -6.23 -12.17
CA GLU A 482 -35.68 -5.64 -13.24
C GLU A 482 -34.82 -5.13 -14.40
N THR A 483 -33.72 -4.43 -14.09
CA THR A 483 -32.89 -3.74 -15.09
C THR A 483 -31.61 -4.49 -15.45
N GLY A 484 -31.13 -5.39 -14.59
CA GLY A 484 -29.80 -6.00 -14.68
C GLY A 484 -28.66 -5.07 -14.24
N HIS A 485 -28.95 -3.81 -13.86
CA HIS A 485 -27.92 -2.84 -13.49
C HIS A 485 -27.33 -3.12 -12.10
N TRP A 486 -26.02 -2.89 -11.97
CA TRP A 486 -25.28 -2.96 -10.72
C TRP A 486 -25.20 -1.60 -10.00
N TRP A 487 -25.43 -0.54 -10.76
CA TRP A 487 -25.35 0.83 -10.30
C TRP A 487 -26.57 1.61 -10.73
N GLU A 488 -26.91 2.61 -9.93
CA GLU A 488 -27.76 3.71 -10.32
C GLU A 488 -26.92 4.98 -10.32
N ARG A 489 -27.33 5.98 -11.10
CA ARG A 489 -26.64 7.27 -11.11
C ARG A 489 -27.59 8.44 -11.28
N ARG A 490 -27.23 9.57 -10.69
CA ARG A 490 -27.89 10.86 -10.87
C ARG A 490 -26.86 11.91 -11.26
N HIS A 491 -27.17 12.70 -12.29
CA HIS A 491 -26.33 13.84 -12.68
C HIS A 491 -26.33 14.90 -11.59
N VAL A 492 -25.15 15.45 -11.30
CA VAL A 492 -24.95 16.47 -10.26
C VAL A 492 -24.61 17.82 -10.89
N GLY A 493 -23.77 17.81 -11.91
CA GLY A 493 -23.28 19.02 -12.57
C GLY A 493 -22.06 18.74 -13.42
N THR A 494 -21.42 19.81 -13.89
CA THR A 494 -20.22 19.72 -14.72
C THR A 494 -18.97 19.72 -13.84
N TYR A 495 -18.08 18.75 -14.06
CA TYR A 495 -16.76 18.71 -13.39
C TYR A 495 -15.71 19.51 -14.19
N PHE A 496 -15.73 19.37 -15.52
CA PHE A 496 -14.83 20.07 -16.43
C PHE A 496 -15.61 20.50 -17.68
N GLY A 497 -15.67 21.81 -17.92
CA GLY A 497 -16.44 22.37 -19.04
C GLY A 497 -15.90 21.97 -20.41
N PRO A 498 -16.69 22.16 -21.49
CA PRO A 498 -16.23 21.90 -22.85
C PRO A 498 -14.99 22.73 -23.20
N VAL A 499 -13.93 22.04 -23.64
CA VAL A 499 -12.68 22.64 -24.12
C VAL A 499 -12.30 22.06 -25.49
N THR A 500 -11.51 22.82 -26.26
CA THR A 500 -10.95 22.45 -27.57
C THR A 500 -9.48 22.83 -27.59
N LEU A 501 -8.68 22.20 -28.45
CA LEU A 501 -7.36 22.74 -28.80
C LEU A 501 -7.55 24.14 -29.43
N GLY A 502 -6.70 25.08 -29.05
CA GLY A 502 -6.64 26.38 -29.70
C GLY A 502 -6.37 26.19 -31.19
N ARG A 503 -7.08 26.94 -32.05
CA ARG A 503 -6.70 27.03 -33.46
C ARG A 503 -5.44 27.89 -33.52
N GLU A 504 -4.34 27.35 -34.04
CA GLU A 504 -3.24 28.17 -34.55
C GLU A 504 -3.71 29.06 -35.71
#